data_AF-A0A3B8WAF0-F1
#
_entry.id   AF-A0A3B8WAF0-F1
#
_cell.length_a   1.000
_cell.length_b   1.000
_cell.length_c   1.000
_cell.angle_alpha   90.00
_cell.angle_beta   90.00
_cell.angle_gamma   90.00
#
_symmetry.space_group_name_H-M   'P 1'
#
loop_
_entity.id
_entity.type
_entity.pdbx_description
1 polymer ?
#
loop_
_entity_poly.entity_id
_entity_poly.type
_entity_poly.pdbx_seq_one_letter_code
_entity_poly.pdbx_strand_id
1 'polypeptide(L)'
;MSIWTVTPNLEQMTEASKNTAVSHMGIEYLEIGDDYVKGRMPVDERTVQPFGILHGGSSVVLAETLGSMAANCCLKDKNTVAVGLDINANHIRPVTGGWVYGTAKAIHIGSATQVWEIRLENDQG
;
A
#
# COMPACT_ATOMS: atom_id res chain seq x y z
N MET A 1 0.61 6.04 21.07
CA MET A 1 -0.56 5.13 21.15
C MET A 1 -0.85 4.73 19.73
N SER A 2 -0.87 3.43 19.47
CA SER A 2 -1.14 2.88 18.14
C SER A 2 -2.56 3.22 17.66
N ILE A 3 -2.74 3.37 16.34
CA ILE A 3 -4.05 3.65 15.70
C ILE A 3 -4.85 2.36 15.42
N TRP A 4 -4.25 1.19 15.62
CA TRP A 4 -4.82 -0.09 15.21
C TRP A 4 -5.90 -0.57 16.18
N THR A 5 -7.10 -0.87 15.67
CA THR A 5 -8.15 -1.52 16.46
C THR A 5 -7.96 -3.04 16.47
N VAL A 6 -7.42 -3.59 15.39
CA VAL A 6 -6.97 -4.98 15.26
C VAL A 6 -5.47 -4.96 15.06
N THR A 7 -4.72 -5.69 15.89
CA THR A 7 -3.26 -5.76 15.79
C THR A 7 -2.86 -6.26 14.40
N PRO A 8 -2.20 -5.40 13.59
CA PRO A 8 -1.80 -5.77 12.25
C PRO A 8 -0.63 -6.77 12.31
N ASN A 9 -0.57 -7.67 11.35
CA ASN A 9 0.43 -8.74 11.29
C ASN A 9 0.88 -8.95 9.84
N LEU A 10 2.18 -8.84 9.58
CA LEU A 10 2.77 -8.94 8.24
C LEU A 10 2.51 -10.30 7.57
N GLU A 11 2.57 -11.38 8.34
CA GLU A 11 2.37 -12.74 7.83
C GLU A 11 0.92 -12.94 7.39
N GLN A 12 -0.05 -12.46 8.17
CA GLN A 12 -1.46 -12.49 7.80
C GLN A 12 -1.76 -11.63 6.57
N MET A 13 -1.17 -10.43 6.47
CA MET A 13 -1.32 -9.57 5.29
C MET A 13 -0.77 -10.26 4.02
N THR A 14 0.39 -10.91 4.16
CA THR A 14 1.03 -11.65 3.08
C THR A 14 0.19 -12.86 2.66
N GLU A 15 -0.34 -13.62 3.63
CA GLU A 15 -1.21 -14.78 3.36
C GLU A 15 -2.49 -14.36 2.63
N ALA A 16 -3.16 -13.32 3.12
CA ALA A 16 -4.39 -12.79 2.52
C ALA A 16 -4.17 -12.26 1.09
N SER A 17 -2.93 -11.94 0.73
CA SER A 17 -2.56 -11.38 -0.57
C SER A 17 -2.21 -12.44 -1.62
N LYS A 18 -2.12 -13.73 -1.25
CA LYS A 18 -1.82 -14.81 -2.19
C LYS A 18 -2.91 -14.95 -3.25
N ASN A 19 -2.49 -15.26 -4.48
CA ASN A 19 -3.38 -15.43 -5.64
C ASN A 19 -4.22 -14.18 -5.97
N THR A 20 -3.69 -13.01 -5.67
CA THR A 20 -4.27 -11.70 -6.02
C THR A 20 -3.29 -10.89 -6.88
N ALA A 21 -3.75 -9.72 -7.37
CA ALA A 21 -2.88 -8.74 -8.03
C ALA A 21 -1.64 -8.39 -7.19
N VAL A 22 -1.76 -8.35 -5.86
CA VAL A 22 -0.66 -8.05 -4.93
C VAL A 22 0.49 -9.04 -5.12
N SER A 23 0.20 -10.33 -5.03
CA SER A 23 1.19 -11.40 -5.23
C SER A 23 1.71 -11.44 -6.67
N HIS A 24 0.85 -11.17 -7.67
CA HIS A 24 1.25 -11.16 -9.08
C HIS A 24 2.26 -10.05 -9.40
N MET A 25 2.10 -8.88 -8.78
CA MET A 25 2.98 -7.73 -8.95
C MET A 25 4.20 -7.76 -8.02
N GLY A 26 4.35 -8.80 -7.19
CA GLY A 26 5.49 -8.94 -6.28
C GLY A 26 5.49 -7.92 -5.13
N ILE A 27 4.33 -7.41 -4.73
CA ILE A 27 4.22 -6.48 -3.61
C ILE A 27 4.50 -7.23 -2.29
N GLU A 28 5.34 -6.64 -1.46
CA GLU A 28 5.74 -7.18 -0.16
C GLU A 28 5.46 -6.18 0.96
N TYR A 29 4.87 -6.65 2.07
CA TYR A 29 4.74 -5.86 3.30
C TYR A 29 6.04 -5.99 4.11
N LEU A 30 6.59 -4.86 4.56
CA LEU A 30 7.92 -4.82 5.19
C LEU A 30 7.85 -4.50 6.68
N GLU A 31 7.00 -3.55 7.05
CA GLU A 31 7.01 -2.98 8.39
C GLU A 31 5.63 -2.42 8.73
N ILE A 32 5.27 -2.55 10.01
CA ILE A 32 4.10 -1.90 10.59
C ILE A 32 4.58 -1.10 11.80
N GLY A 33 4.34 0.21 11.77
CA GLY A 33 4.58 1.08 12.92
C GLY A 33 3.32 1.28 13.77
N ASP A 34 3.37 2.25 14.67
CA ASP A 34 2.21 2.65 15.48
C ASP A 34 1.08 3.29 14.64
N ASP A 35 1.43 3.91 13.52
CA ASP A 35 0.53 4.72 12.69
C ASP A 35 0.72 4.54 11.17
N TYR A 36 1.49 3.54 10.75
CA TYR A 36 1.78 3.30 9.33
C TYR A 36 1.94 1.84 8.96
N VAL A 37 1.70 1.54 7.68
CA VAL A 37 2.08 0.29 7.02
C VAL A 37 3.04 0.62 5.89
N LYS A 38 4.16 -0.10 5.82
CA LYS A 38 5.19 0.06 4.78
C LYS A 38 5.32 -1.22 3.97
N GLY A 39 5.44 -1.07 2.66
CA GLY A 39 5.69 -2.17 1.75
C GLY A 39 6.57 -1.73 0.58
N ARG A 40 6.86 -2.68 -0.31
CA ARG A 40 7.62 -2.42 -1.54
C ARG A 40 7.04 -3.18 -2.71
N MET A 41 7.41 -2.74 -3.91
CA MET A 41 7.09 -3.39 -5.17
C MET A 41 8.32 -3.35 -6.09
N PRO A 42 8.65 -4.44 -6.80
CA PRO A 42 9.78 -4.46 -7.69
C PRO A 42 9.48 -3.62 -8.94
N VAL A 43 10.53 -3.08 -9.56
CA VAL A 43 10.46 -2.39 -10.85
C VAL A 43 11.06 -3.32 -11.92
N ASP A 44 10.22 -4.19 -12.47
CA ASP A 44 10.58 -5.21 -13.47
C ASP A 44 9.43 -5.45 -14.47
N GLU A 45 9.50 -6.51 -15.29
CA GLU A 45 8.53 -6.79 -16.36
C GLU A 45 7.07 -6.88 -15.89
N ARG A 46 6.83 -7.11 -14.60
CA ARG A 46 5.49 -7.18 -14.01
C ARG A 46 4.87 -5.80 -13.77
N THR A 47 5.70 -4.77 -13.64
CA THR A 47 5.28 -3.46 -13.09
C THR A 47 5.70 -2.27 -13.94
N VAL A 48 6.61 -2.45 -14.90
CA VAL A 48 7.01 -1.40 -15.86
C VAL A 48 5.97 -1.23 -16.97
N GLN A 49 5.91 -0.01 -17.50
CA GLN A 49 5.17 0.32 -18.71
C GLN A 49 6.00 -0.01 -19.98
N PRO A 50 5.43 0.07 -21.20
CA PRO A 50 6.12 -0.29 -22.44
C PRO A 50 7.45 0.43 -22.72
N PHE A 51 7.70 1.57 -22.05
CA PHE A 51 8.95 2.34 -22.17
C PHE A 51 10.02 1.97 -21.12
N GLY A 52 9.83 0.90 -20.35
CA GLY A 52 10.85 0.38 -19.42
C GLY A 52 11.03 1.18 -18.13
N ILE A 53 10.05 2.00 -17.76
CA ILE A 53 9.98 2.67 -16.45
C ILE A 53 8.75 2.19 -15.68
N LEU A 54 8.75 2.32 -14.36
CA LEU A 54 7.62 1.98 -13.51
C LEU A 54 6.31 2.56 -14.06
N HIS A 55 5.30 1.71 -14.26
CA HIS A 55 3.98 2.14 -14.70
C HIS A 55 3.28 2.94 -13.58
N GLY A 56 2.72 4.09 -13.92
CA GLY A 56 2.03 4.96 -12.94
C GLY A 56 0.90 4.23 -12.21
N GLY A 57 0.09 3.48 -12.94
CA GLY A 57 -0.94 2.61 -12.36
C GLY A 57 -0.39 1.53 -11.41
N SER A 58 0.82 1.00 -11.64
CA SER A 58 1.42 0.03 -10.71
C SER A 58 1.79 0.69 -9.39
N SER A 59 2.23 1.95 -9.43
CA SER A 59 2.45 2.76 -8.23
C SER A 59 1.15 2.93 -7.43
N VAL A 60 0.03 3.15 -8.13
CA VAL A 60 -1.30 3.27 -7.52
C VAL A 60 -1.76 1.93 -6.93
N VAL A 61 -1.47 0.79 -7.57
CA VAL A 61 -1.77 -0.54 -6.99
C VAL A 61 -1.02 -0.77 -5.68
N LEU A 62 0.27 -0.42 -5.61
CA LEU A 62 1.03 -0.46 -4.35
C LEU A 62 0.38 0.46 -3.30
N ALA A 63 0.04 1.69 -3.66
CA ALA A 63 -0.55 2.65 -2.74
C ALA A 63 -1.92 2.19 -2.19
N GLU A 64 -2.82 1.76 -3.07
CA GLU A 64 -4.16 1.28 -2.73
C GLU A 64 -4.09 0.02 -1.86
N THR A 65 -3.14 -0.88 -2.14
CA THR A 65 -2.90 -2.09 -1.35
C THR A 65 -2.53 -1.73 0.09
N LEU A 66 -1.53 -0.87 0.27
CA LEU A 66 -1.06 -0.47 1.61
C LEU A 66 -2.15 0.31 2.38
N GLY A 67 -2.81 1.25 1.72
CA GLY A 67 -3.91 2.03 2.30
C GLY A 67 -5.09 1.15 2.71
N SER A 68 -5.51 0.22 1.85
CA SER A 68 -6.63 -0.68 2.13
C SER A 68 -6.34 -1.64 3.28
N MET A 69 -5.13 -2.21 3.33
CA MET A 69 -4.74 -3.10 4.42
C MET A 69 -4.66 -2.34 5.76
N ALA A 70 -4.08 -1.15 5.76
CA ALA A 70 -4.03 -0.30 6.95
C ALA A 70 -5.45 0.11 7.41
N ALA A 71 -6.33 0.47 6.47
CA ALA A 71 -7.70 0.88 6.76
C ALA A 71 -8.52 -0.22 7.43
N ASN A 72 -8.38 -1.47 6.97
CA ASN A 72 -9.07 -2.62 7.54
C ASN A 72 -8.61 -2.95 8.97
N CYS A 73 -7.35 -2.65 9.33
CA CYS A 73 -6.86 -2.78 10.71
C CYS A 73 -7.39 -1.70 11.67
N CYS A 74 -7.96 -0.61 11.14
CA CYS A 74 -8.50 0.50 11.93
C CYS A 74 -10.00 0.40 12.22
N LEU A 75 -10.70 -0.59 11.66
CA LEU A 75 -12.16 -0.72 11.80
C LEU A 75 -12.58 -1.02 13.25
N LYS A 76 -13.60 -0.30 13.72
CA LYS A 76 -14.18 -0.50 15.06
C LYS A 76 -15.11 -1.70 15.13
N ASP A 77 -15.85 -1.95 14.05
CA ASP A 77 -16.73 -3.10 13.93
C ASP A 77 -16.05 -4.21 13.12
N LYS A 78 -15.85 -5.36 13.77
CA LYS A 78 -15.20 -6.55 13.17
C LYS A 78 -16.02 -7.18 12.04
N ASN A 79 -17.29 -6.81 11.88
CA ASN A 79 -18.16 -7.30 10.81
C ASN A 79 -18.20 -6.37 9.59
N THR A 80 -17.39 -5.31 9.59
CA THR A 80 -17.28 -4.37 8.47
C THR A 80 -16.00 -4.59 7.69
N VAL A 81 -15.97 -4.10 6.46
CA VAL A 81 -14.80 -4.11 5.57
C VAL A 81 -14.61 -2.71 5.00
N ALA A 82 -13.37 -2.22 4.98
CA ALA A 82 -13.03 -0.99 4.30
C ALA A 82 -12.80 -1.27 2.81
N VAL A 83 -13.40 -0.45 1.95
CA VAL A 83 -13.24 -0.52 0.49
C VAL A 83 -12.76 0.83 -0.05
N GLY A 84 -11.96 0.79 -1.10
CA GLY A 84 -11.50 1.98 -1.81
C GLY A 84 -12.68 2.77 -2.37
N LEU A 85 -12.71 4.08 -2.09
CA LEU A 85 -13.74 4.99 -2.59
C LEU A 85 -13.21 5.89 -3.71
N ASP A 86 -12.03 6.48 -3.49
CA ASP A 86 -11.32 7.35 -4.42
C ASP A 86 -9.81 7.20 -4.16
N ILE A 87 -9.03 7.33 -5.23
CA ILE A 87 -7.57 7.45 -5.14
C ILE A 87 -7.07 8.44 -6.19
N ASN A 88 -6.16 9.31 -5.78
CA ASN A 88 -5.45 10.21 -6.67
C ASN A 88 -3.94 10.13 -6.39
N ALA A 89 -3.13 10.42 -7.40
CA ALA A 89 -1.68 10.37 -7.31
C ALA A 89 -1.03 11.36 -8.27
N ASN A 90 0.13 11.89 -7.87
CA ASN A 90 1.03 12.63 -8.73
C ASN A 90 2.33 11.83 -8.92
N HIS A 91 2.75 11.64 -10.17
CA HIS A 91 4.00 10.95 -10.48
C HIS A 91 5.14 11.98 -10.59
N ILE A 92 6.11 11.90 -9.66
CA ILE A 92 7.14 12.94 -9.48
C ILE A 92 8.44 12.63 -10.23
N ARG A 93 8.91 11.38 -10.22
CA ARG A 93 10.19 10.97 -10.81
C ARG A 93 10.09 9.57 -11.44
N PRO A 94 10.66 9.32 -12.64
CA PRO A 94 10.70 7.98 -13.23
C PRO A 94 11.64 7.04 -12.46
N VAL A 95 11.31 5.76 -12.43
CA VAL A 95 12.13 4.69 -11.85
C VAL A 95 12.30 3.58 -12.89
N THR A 96 13.54 3.15 -13.15
CA THR A 96 13.89 2.21 -14.23
C THR A 96 14.24 0.81 -13.75
N GLY A 97 14.34 0.59 -12.44
CA GLY A 97 14.74 -0.70 -11.86
C GLY A 97 14.85 -0.63 -10.34
N GLY A 98 15.13 -1.77 -9.71
CA GLY A 98 15.21 -1.87 -8.25
C GLY A 98 13.82 -1.99 -7.62
N TRP A 99 13.60 -1.26 -6.53
CA TRP A 99 12.34 -1.30 -5.78
C TRP A 99 11.75 0.11 -5.62
N VAL A 100 10.43 0.16 -5.55
CA VAL A 100 9.70 1.31 -5.03
C VAL A 100 9.09 0.93 -3.68
N TYR A 101 9.21 1.81 -2.70
CA TYR A 101 8.77 1.64 -1.32
C TYR A 101 7.60 2.57 -1.05
N GLY A 102 6.49 2.04 -0.56
CA GLY A 102 5.32 2.80 -0.17
C GLY A 102 5.17 2.83 1.35
N THR A 103 4.88 4.00 1.93
CA THR A 103 4.50 4.13 3.34
C THR A 103 3.12 4.78 3.44
N ALA A 104 2.13 4.04 3.93
CA ALA A 104 0.77 4.52 4.14
C ALA A 104 0.58 5.02 5.57
N LYS A 105 0.19 6.28 5.74
CA LYS A 105 -0.07 6.94 7.02
C LYS A 105 -1.47 7.55 7.07
N ALA A 106 -2.14 7.43 8.21
CA ALA A 106 -3.47 7.97 8.37
C ALA A 106 -3.46 9.50 8.43
N ILE A 107 -4.30 10.13 7.62
CA ILE A 107 -4.63 11.57 7.71
C ILE A 107 -5.94 11.77 8.47
N HIS A 108 -6.89 10.86 8.29
CA HIS A 108 -8.19 10.88 8.95
C HIS A 108 -8.75 9.47 9.14
N ILE A 109 -9.27 9.16 10.33
CA ILE A 109 -9.97 7.90 10.62
C ILE A 109 -11.33 8.24 11.25
N GLY A 110 -12.37 8.25 10.42
CA GLY A 110 -13.74 8.46 10.82
C GLY A 110 -14.52 7.15 11.00
N SER A 111 -15.80 7.26 11.33
CA SER A 111 -16.72 6.11 11.40
C SER A 111 -17.14 5.60 10.02
N ALA A 112 -17.22 6.48 9.02
CA ALA A 112 -17.69 6.16 7.67
C ALA A 112 -16.59 6.24 6.60
N THR A 113 -15.57 7.08 6.81
CA THR A 113 -14.51 7.33 5.83
C THR A 113 -13.15 7.37 6.50
N GLN A 114 -12.13 6.96 5.76
CA GLN A 114 -10.73 7.11 6.15
C GLN A 114 -9.98 7.81 5.01
N VAL A 115 -8.94 8.57 5.34
CA VAL A 115 -8.04 9.19 4.36
C VAL A 115 -6.61 8.83 4.73
N TRP A 116 -5.87 8.32 3.75
CA TRP A 116 -4.49 7.86 3.92
C TRP A 116 -3.57 8.62 2.97
N GLU A 117 -2.46 9.13 3.48
CA GLU A 117 -1.35 9.61 2.66
C GLU A 117 -0.43 8.42 2.41
N ILE A 118 -0.13 8.13 1.15
CA ILE A 118 0.84 7.10 0.78
C ILE A 118 1.98 7.75 0.01
N ARG A 119 3.17 7.75 0.61
CA ARG A 119 4.39 8.26 -0.03
C ARG A 119 5.16 7.11 -0.67
N LEU A 120 5.49 7.27 -1.94
CA LEU A 120 6.31 6.32 -2.70
C LEU A 120 7.69 6.91 -2.96
N GLU A 121 8.71 6.17 -2.57
CA GLU A 121 10.14 6.54 -2.68
C GLU A 121 10.90 5.36 -3.30
N ASN A 122 12.07 5.60 -3.91
CA ASN A 122 12.96 4.50 -4.31
C ASN A 122 14.17 4.42 -3.39
N ASP A 123 15.16 3.58 -3.72
CA ASP A 123 16.36 3.39 -2.91
C ASP A 123 17.19 4.66 -2.64
N GLN A 124 16.93 5.75 -3.39
CA GLN A 124 17.62 7.04 -3.25
C GLN A 124 16.85 8.05 -2.40
N GLY A 125 15.66 7.72 -1.90
CA GLY A 125 14.67 8.69 -1.39
C GLY A 125 14.02 9.50 -2.50
#